data_AF-A0A410NTS2-F1
#
_entry.id   AF-A0A410NTS2-F1
#
_cell.length_a   1.000
_cell.length_b   1.000
_cell.length_c   1.000
_cell.angle_alpha   90.00
_cell.angle_beta   90.00
_cell.angle_gamma   90.00
#
_symmetry.space_group_name_H-M   'P 1'
#
loop_
_entity.id
_entity.type
_entity.pdbx_description
1 polymer ?
#
loop_
_entity_poly.entity_id
_entity_poly.type
_entity_poly.pdbx_seq_one_letter_code
_entity_poly.pdbx_strand_id
1 'polypeptide(L)'
;MPEGKDAVWERVVEFFAANNLSIKTIEKDSGIVAAERMITSPRGDSTVAAWASCGAAPLEVPVRQAVDLNVFVKPQGSGTQVTVNTRITEMRQFANDPLVTVTCNSNGTLERMVLDAAQGR
;
A
#
# COMPACT_ATOMS: atom_id res chain seq x y z
N MET A 1 24.78 8.90 -12.93
CA MET A 1 24.82 9.37 -11.53
C MET A 1 23.65 8.72 -10.82
N PRO A 2 23.77 8.31 -9.54
CA PRO A 2 22.62 7.79 -8.83
C PRO A 2 21.55 8.89 -8.74
N GLU A 3 20.28 8.50 -8.79
CA GLU A 3 19.19 9.46 -8.87
C GLU A 3 19.01 10.18 -7.53
N GLY A 4 18.87 11.51 -7.61
CA GLY A 4 18.66 12.34 -6.44
C GLY A 4 17.30 12.06 -5.79
N LYS A 5 17.24 12.27 -4.46
CA LYS A 5 16.04 12.08 -3.62
C LYS A 5 14.78 12.66 -4.27
N ASP A 6 14.90 13.84 -4.86
CA ASP A 6 13.78 14.58 -5.46
C ASP A 6 13.14 13.84 -6.64
N ALA A 7 13.93 13.30 -7.55
CA ALA A 7 13.40 12.55 -8.70
C ALA A 7 12.72 11.24 -8.24
N VAL A 8 13.32 10.55 -7.26
CA VAL A 8 12.75 9.33 -6.69
C VAL A 8 11.44 9.64 -5.95
N TRP A 9 11.42 10.74 -5.20
CA TRP A 9 10.24 11.21 -4.48
C TRP A 9 9.07 11.51 -5.42
N GLU A 10 9.33 12.27 -6.48
CA GLU A 10 8.31 12.64 -7.46
C GLU A 10 7.64 11.40 -8.07
N ARG A 11 8.42 10.38 -8.44
CA ARG A 11 7.87 9.12 -8.98
C ARG A 11 7.03 8.35 -7.98
N VAL A 12 7.42 8.34 -6.69
CA VAL A 12 6.61 7.71 -5.63
C VAL A 12 5.25 8.40 -5.50
N VAL A 13 5.25 9.74 -5.54
CA VAL A 13 4.01 10.54 -5.47
C VAL A 13 3.13 10.30 -6.70
N GLU A 14 3.73 10.31 -7.90
CA GLU A 14 3.05 10.00 -9.15
C GLU A 14 2.44 8.60 -9.15
N PHE A 15 3.16 7.60 -8.63
CA PHE A 15 2.65 6.24 -8.49
C PHE A 15 1.36 6.20 -7.67
N PHE A 16 1.29 6.92 -6.54
CA PHE A 16 0.09 6.95 -5.72
C PHE A 16 -1.08 7.63 -6.43
N ALA A 17 -0.83 8.74 -7.11
CA ALA A 17 -1.84 9.45 -7.89
C ALA A 17 -2.39 8.56 -9.03
N ALA A 18 -1.52 7.85 -9.75
CA ALA A 18 -1.90 6.98 -10.88
C ALA A 18 -2.66 5.71 -10.44
N ASN A 19 -2.43 5.21 -9.23
CA ASN A 19 -3.00 3.95 -8.74
C ASN A 19 -4.21 4.13 -7.80
N ASN A 20 -4.77 5.34 -7.73
CA ASN A 20 -5.89 5.70 -6.85
C ASN A 20 -5.60 5.39 -5.36
N LEU A 21 -4.36 5.64 -4.93
CA LEU A 21 -3.96 5.59 -3.52
C LEU A 21 -4.03 7.02 -2.98
N SER A 22 -4.98 7.26 -2.07
CA SER A 22 -5.21 8.58 -1.50
C SER A 22 -4.06 8.96 -0.57
N ILE A 23 -3.28 9.96 -0.95
CA ILE A 23 -2.19 10.49 -0.14
C ILE A 23 -2.77 11.17 1.11
N LYS A 24 -2.35 10.71 2.29
CA LYS A 24 -2.75 11.25 3.59
C LYS A 24 -1.74 12.21 4.17
N THR A 25 -0.48 11.93 3.94
CA THR A 25 0.62 12.76 4.44
C THR A 25 1.72 12.76 3.41
N ILE A 26 2.24 13.94 3.12
CA ILE A 26 3.34 14.15 2.20
C ILE A 26 4.23 15.22 2.79
N GLU A 27 5.47 14.86 3.12
CA GLU A 27 6.43 15.77 3.73
C GLU A 27 7.81 15.52 3.12
N LYS A 28 8.19 16.38 2.17
CA LYS A 28 9.36 16.20 1.31
C LYS A 28 10.66 16.31 2.10
N ASP A 29 10.72 17.14 3.13
CA ASP A 29 11.97 17.40 3.86
C ASP A 29 12.40 16.17 4.68
N SER A 30 11.47 15.60 5.45
CA SER A 30 11.62 14.32 6.15
C SER A 30 11.62 13.13 5.21
N GLY A 31 11.01 13.24 4.03
CA GLY A 31 10.94 12.14 3.08
C GLY A 31 9.88 11.11 3.41
N ILE A 32 8.76 11.51 4.04
CA ILE A 32 7.65 10.62 4.38
C ILE A 32 6.47 10.82 3.42
N VAL A 33 6.02 9.75 2.77
CA VAL A 33 4.74 9.70 2.08
C VAL A 33 3.88 8.59 2.68
N ALA A 34 2.71 8.96 3.18
CA ALA A 34 1.69 8.02 3.64
C ALA A 34 0.50 8.07 2.69
N ALA A 35 0.03 6.91 2.26
CA ALA A 35 -1.12 6.77 1.38
C ALA A 35 -2.03 5.65 1.85
N GLU A 36 -3.32 5.76 1.55
CA GLU A 36 -4.28 4.71 1.85
C GLU A 36 -5.18 4.41 0.65
N ARG A 37 -5.78 3.23 0.66
CA ARG A 37 -6.92 2.90 -0.20
C ARG A 37 -7.94 2.09 0.57
N MET A 38 -9.16 2.60 0.60
CA MET A 38 -10.32 1.93 1.17
C MET A 38 -11.16 1.30 0.06
N ILE A 39 -11.55 0.04 0.23
CA ILE A 39 -12.42 -0.71 -0.68
C ILE A 39 -13.67 -1.08 0.10
N THR A 40 -14.79 -0.44 -0.23
CA THR A 40 -16.06 -0.57 0.51
C THR A 40 -16.97 -1.69 -0.01
N SER A 41 -16.62 -2.33 -1.12
CA SER A 41 -17.34 -3.47 -1.66
C SER A 41 -16.36 -4.44 -2.35
N PRO A 42 -15.57 -5.19 -1.57
CA PRO A 42 -14.66 -6.19 -2.10
C PRO A 42 -15.45 -7.23 -2.91
N ARG A 43 -15.05 -7.43 -4.17
CA ARG A 43 -15.52 -8.57 -4.98
C ARG A 43 -14.51 -9.72 -4.85
N GLY A 44 -14.89 -10.94 -5.20
CA GLY A 44 -14.03 -12.12 -5.05
C GLY A 44 -12.68 -12.04 -5.80
N ASP A 45 -12.55 -11.09 -6.72
CA ASP A 45 -11.37 -10.72 -7.50
C ASP A 45 -10.73 -9.39 -7.04
N SER A 46 -10.95 -8.98 -5.78
CA SER A 46 -10.51 -7.65 -5.33
C SER A 46 -9.01 -7.44 -5.54
N THR A 47 -8.62 -6.18 -5.79
CA THR A 47 -7.21 -5.80 -5.97
C THR A 47 -6.33 -6.24 -4.79
N VAL A 48 -6.92 -6.36 -3.59
CA VAL A 48 -6.22 -6.83 -2.39
C VAL A 48 -5.82 -8.30 -2.49
N ALA A 49 -6.59 -9.16 -3.16
CA ALA A 49 -6.21 -10.56 -3.37
C ALA A 49 -4.93 -10.70 -4.20
N ALA A 50 -4.61 -9.70 -5.04
CA ALA A 50 -3.34 -9.65 -5.77
C ALA A 50 -2.16 -9.20 -4.90
N TRP A 51 -2.42 -8.49 -3.79
CA TRP A 51 -1.39 -7.89 -2.93
C TRP A 51 -1.18 -8.61 -1.60
N ALA A 52 -2.17 -9.37 -1.12
CA ALA A 52 -2.14 -10.01 0.17
C ALA A 52 -2.99 -11.27 0.26
N SER A 53 -2.67 -12.11 1.25
CA SER A 53 -3.51 -13.21 1.69
C SER A 53 -4.11 -12.89 3.06
N CYS A 54 -5.44 -12.82 3.13
CA CYS A 54 -6.18 -12.59 4.37
C CYS A 54 -6.56 -13.91 5.08
N GLY A 55 -6.09 -15.06 4.59
CA GLY A 55 -6.54 -16.38 5.03
C GLY A 55 -7.96 -16.72 4.53
N ALA A 56 -8.35 -17.99 4.67
CA ALA A 56 -9.66 -18.48 4.24
C ALA A 56 -10.66 -18.48 5.40
N ALA A 57 -11.84 -17.92 5.18
CA ALA A 57 -12.98 -17.99 6.09
C ALA A 57 -14.26 -18.21 5.27
N PRO A 58 -14.64 -19.47 4.97
CA PRO A 58 -15.63 -19.78 3.94
C PRO A 58 -17.05 -19.29 4.25
N LEU A 59 -17.34 -19.02 5.52
CA LEU A 59 -18.63 -18.51 5.97
C LEU A 59 -18.64 -16.98 6.16
N GLU A 60 -17.46 -16.36 6.25
CA GLU A 60 -17.33 -14.93 6.48
C GLU A 60 -17.15 -14.19 5.15
N VAL A 61 -17.98 -13.18 4.91
CA VAL A 61 -17.90 -12.40 3.67
C VAL A 61 -17.09 -11.13 3.93
N PRO A 62 -16.08 -10.81 3.10
CA PRO A 62 -15.37 -9.55 3.19
C PRO A 62 -16.29 -8.38 2.80
N VAL A 63 -16.49 -7.44 3.72
CA VAL A 63 -17.36 -6.27 3.51
C VAL A 63 -16.56 -5.00 3.23
N ARG A 64 -15.31 -4.94 3.70
CA ARG A 64 -14.41 -3.81 3.50
C ARG A 64 -12.97 -4.27 3.58
N GLN A 65 -12.12 -3.69 2.75
CA GLN A 65 -10.66 -3.87 2.83
C GLN A 65 -10.01 -2.50 2.88
N ALA A 66 -8.91 -2.39 3.63
CA ALA A 66 -8.10 -1.18 3.71
C ALA A 66 -6.63 -1.52 3.47
N VAL A 67 -5.97 -0.67 2.72
CA VAL A 67 -4.54 -0.73 2.43
C VAL A 67 -3.93 0.57 2.93
N ASP A 68 -2.99 0.47 3.86
CA ASP A 68 -2.18 1.57 4.35
C ASP A 68 -0.74 1.37 3.86
N LEU A 69 -0.15 2.43 3.32
CA LEU A 69 1.20 2.47 2.79
C LEU A 69 1.97 3.59 3.46
N ASN A 70 3.17 3.26 3.94
CA ASN A 70 4.13 4.23 4.45
C ASN A 70 5.44 4.07 3.67
N VAL A 71 5.81 5.11 2.93
CA VAL A 71 7.04 5.18 2.17
C VAL A 71 7.97 6.21 2.79
N PHE A 72 9.21 5.80 2.96
CA PHE A 72 10.28 6.65 3.47
C PHE A 72 11.41 6.73 2.44
N VAL A 73 11.69 7.95 1.96
CA VAL A 73 12.69 8.24 0.94
C VAL A 73 13.76 9.12 1.56
N LYS A 74 15.00 8.63 1.60
CA LYS A 74 16.13 9.39 2.16
C LYS A 74 17.39 9.25 1.30
N PRO A 75 18.29 10.24 1.31
CA PRO A 75 19.60 10.08 0.69
C PRO A 75 20.39 8.97 1.41
N GLN A 76 21.14 8.18 0.65
CA GLN A 76 22.05 7.15 1.15
C GLN A 76 23.33 7.15 0.32
N GLY A 77 24.42 7.67 0.89
CA GLY A 77 25.70 7.80 0.19
C GLY A 77 25.54 8.64 -1.06
N SER A 78 25.89 8.08 -2.22
CA SER A 78 25.73 8.74 -3.51
C SER A 78 24.33 8.61 -4.12
N GLY A 79 23.42 7.82 -3.54
CA GLY A 79 22.08 7.56 -4.08
C GLY A 79 20.93 7.78 -3.10
N THR A 80 19.81 7.11 -3.35
CA THR A 80 18.57 7.25 -2.58
C THR A 80 18.10 5.90 -2.08
N GLN A 81 17.77 5.81 -0.79
CA GLN A 81 17.14 4.65 -0.17
C GLN A 81 15.64 4.88 -0.06
N VAL A 82 14.86 3.89 -0.51
CA VAL A 82 13.41 3.85 -0.38
C VAL A 82 13.03 2.68 0.50
N THR A 83 12.23 2.93 1.53
CA THR A 83 11.62 1.88 2.37
C THR A 83 10.12 1.96 2.21
N VAL A 84 9.48 0.83 1.94
CA VAL A 84 8.03 0.73 1.77
C VAL A 84 7.50 -0.24 2.82
N ASN A 85 6.55 0.22 3.63
CA ASN A 85 5.82 -0.63 4.56
C ASN A 85 4.35 -0.61 4.16
N THR A 86 3.73 -1.79 4.09
CA THR A 86 2.29 -1.93 3.90
C THR A 86 1.65 -2.50 5.14
N ARG A 87 0.40 -2.11 5.36
CA ARG A 87 -0.53 -2.82 6.22
C ARG A 87 -1.82 -3.01 5.46
N ILE A 88 -2.29 -4.25 5.41
CA ILE A 88 -3.52 -4.59 4.72
C ILE A 88 -4.45 -5.21 5.74
N THR A 89 -5.69 -4.73 5.77
CA THR A 89 -6.72 -5.24 6.67
C THR A 89 -7.99 -5.56 5.91
N GLU A 90 -8.71 -6.55 6.41
CA GLU A 90 -9.99 -6.97 5.88
C GLU A 90 -11.01 -7.05 7.01
N MET A 91 -12.14 -6.37 6.83
CA MET A 91 -13.31 -6.51 7.67
C MET A 91 -14.25 -7.54 7.06
N ARG A 92 -14.68 -8.49 7.88
CA ARG A 92 -15.55 -9.58 7.50
C ARG A 92 -16.80 -9.63 8.36
N GLN A 93 -17.85 -10.24 7.81
CA GLN A 93 -19.10 -10.47 8.51
C GLN A 93 -19.57 -11.91 8.31
N PHE A 94 -20.01 -12.56 9.40
CA PHE A 94 -20.76 -13.81 9.35
C PHE A 94 -22.21 -13.54 9.76
N ALA A 95 -23.16 -13.72 8.84
CA ALA A 95 -24.58 -13.46 9.08
C ALA A 95 -24.83 -12.10 9.80
N ASN A 96 -25.36 -12.13 11.02
CA ASN A 96 -25.65 -10.95 11.83
C ASN A 96 -24.62 -10.72 12.96
N ASP A 97 -23.51 -11.44 12.95
CA ASP A 97 -22.46 -11.28 13.94
C ASP A 97 -21.74 -9.94 13.76
N PRO A 98 -21.10 -9.42 14.84
CA PRO A 98 -20.26 -8.24 14.75
C PRO A 98 -19.16 -8.37 13.69
N LEU A 99 -18.80 -7.24 13.09
CA LEU A 99 -17.69 -7.20 12.14
C LEU A 99 -16.38 -7.61 12.82
N VAL A 100 -15.65 -8.50 12.16
CA VAL A 100 -14.30 -8.91 12.58
C VAL A 100 -13.29 -8.29 11.64
N THR A 101 -12.23 -7.67 12.20
CA THR A 101 -11.11 -7.14 11.41
C THR A 101 -9.93 -8.08 11.51
N VAL A 102 -9.41 -8.54 10.37
CA VAL A 102 -8.20 -9.35 10.28
C VAL A 102 -7.09 -8.57 9.59
N THR A 103 -5.84 -8.83 9.98
CA THR A 103 -4.66 -8.34 9.26
C THR A 103 -4.29 -9.36 8.19
N CYS A 104 -4.11 -8.90 6.96
CA CYS A 104 -3.72 -9.73 5.84
C CYS A 104 -2.20 -9.73 5.69
N ASN A 105 -1.64 -10.87 5.31
CA ASN A 105 -0.22 -11.00 5.02
C ASN A 105 0.06 -10.46 3.62
N SER A 106 0.84 -9.39 3.52
CA SER A 106 1.33 -8.90 2.22
C SER A 106 2.16 -9.99 1.53
N ASN A 107 2.00 -10.10 0.21
CA ASN A 107 2.84 -10.95 -0.64
C ASN A 107 4.00 -10.17 -1.29
N GLY A 108 4.18 -8.90 -0.93
CA GLY A 108 5.24 -8.03 -1.44
C GLY A 108 4.96 -7.44 -2.83
N THR A 109 3.81 -7.68 -3.44
CA THR A 109 3.53 -7.20 -4.81
C THR A 109 3.36 -5.68 -4.84
N LEU A 110 2.59 -5.11 -3.91
CA LEU A 110 2.37 -3.67 -3.86
C LEU A 110 3.65 -2.90 -3.53
N GLU A 111 4.46 -3.42 -2.61
CA GLU A 111 5.75 -2.86 -2.23
C GLU A 111 6.72 -2.86 -3.40
N ARG A 112 6.78 -3.98 -4.15
CA ARG A 112 7.60 -4.06 -5.36
C ARG A 112 7.15 -3.07 -6.42
N MET A 113 5.85 -2.91 -6.65
CA MET A 113 5.33 -1.91 -7.60
C MET A 113 5.77 -0.48 -7.22
N VAL A 114 5.73 -0.12 -5.93
CA VAL A 114 6.21 1.19 -5.46
C VAL A 114 7.72 1.32 -5.66
N LEU A 115 8.49 0.27 -5.34
CA LEU A 115 9.95 0.26 -5.49
C LEU A 115 10.38 0.34 -6.96
N ASP A 116 9.68 -0.35 -7.86
CA ASP A 116 9.93 -0.31 -9.30
C ASP A 116 9.65 1.08 -9.85
N ALA A 117 8.51 1.68 -9.48
CA ALA A 117 8.18 3.06 -9.85
C ALA A 117 9.24 4.06 -9.34
N ALA A 118 9.70 3.89 -8.10
CA ALA A 118 10.75 4.72 -7.52
C ALA A 118 12.08 4.63 -8.30
N GLN A 119 12.38 3.46 -8.89
CA GLN A 119 13.54 3.20 -9.73
C GLN A 119 13.33 3.59 -11.21
N GLY A 120 12.14 4.08 -11.59
CA GLY A 120 11.81 4.44 -12.96
C GLY A 120 11.63 3.23 -13.90
N ARG A 121 11.16 2.11 -13.36
CA ARG A 121 10.83 0.88 -14.11
C ARG A 121 9.32 0.70 -14.19
#